data_AF-A0A497NGS9-F1
#
_entry.id   AF-A0A497NGS9-F1
#
_cell.length_a   1.000
_cell.length_b   1.000
_cell.length_c   1.000
_cell.angle_alpha   90.00
_cell.angle_beta   90.00
_cell.angle_gamma   90.00
#
_symmetry.space_group_name_H-M   'P 1'
#
loop_
_entity.id
_entity.type
_entity.pdbx_description
1 polymer ?
#
loop_
_entity_poly.entity_id
_entity_poly.type
_entity_poly.pdbx_seq_one_letter_code
_entity_poly.pdbx_strand_id
1 'polypeptide(L)'
;MSSWRYSFELVSKELELAKKKKKALDDLYTTGRISESTYKYIERELTEAIIDLEAHLKSLVEKMTARAEELEKQIRSLEIFLANLEIHYAAGDIDEESYRNQNNAITLGLEATKQELESIRNSLGKVKPEEKVEAPKPEVVEEKPTKEKVEEPTEVAPEAPSEAPAETAPEAAPEAAPQPTPTPAPTPASVEEVSKPPEPVVSEEKPEEAKESVETSEKTETEEMPSLVVPKEETSASGETATES
;
A
#
# COMPACT_ATOMS: atom_id res chain seq x y z
N MET A 1 0.39 -9.34 0.96
CA MET A 1 0.08 -8.06 0.28
C MET A 1 -0.10 -6.99 1.34
N SER A 2 0.52 -5.83 1.20
CA SER A 2 0.40 -4.72 2.15
C SER A 2 -1.06 -4.24 2.23
N SER A 3 -1.60 -4.05 3.44
CA SER A 3 -3.02 -3.71 3.67
C SER A 3 -3.47 -2.46 2.90
N TRP A 4 -2.61 -1.44 2.81
CA TRP A 4 -2.89 -0.21 2.06
C TRP A 4 -3.14 -0.46 0.57
N ARG A 5 -2.47 -1.45 -0.03
CA ARG A 5 -2.57 -1.72 -1.47
C ARG A 5 -3.93 -2.29 -1.82
N TYR A 6 -4.40 -3.23 -1.02
CA TYR A 6 -5.72 -3.83 -1.20
C TYR A 6 -6.82 -2.77 -1.04
N SER A 7 -6.76 -1.97 0.03
CA SER A 7 -7.72 -0.88 0.26
C SER A 7 -7.72 0.12 -0.89
N PHE A 8 -6.54 0.48 -1.40
CA PHE A 8 -6.40 1.42 -2.51
C PHE A 8 -7.01 0.88 -3.80
N GLU A 9 -6.70 -0.37 -4.15
CA GLU A 9 -7.27 -1.02 -5.33
C GLU A 9 -8.78 -1.21 -5.21
N LEU A 10 -9.29 -1.50 -4.01
CA LEU A 10 -10.72 -1.66 -3.76
C LEU A 10 -11.48 -0.34 -3.94
N VAL A 11 -11.07 0.72 -3.23
CA VAL A 11 -11.72 2.04 -3.28
C VAL A 11 -11.67 2.60 -4.71
N SER A 12 -10.54 2.43 -5.41
CA SER A 12 -10.42 2.87 -6.81
C SER A 12 -11.40 2.14 -7.74
N LYS A 13 -11.57 0.82 -7.57
CA LYS A 13 -12.52 0.02 -8.35
C LYS A 13 -13.97 0.38 -8.03
N GLU A 14 -14.28 0.59 -6.76
CA GLU A 14 -15.62 0.99 -6.32
C GLU A 14 -16.00 2.37 -6.86
N LEU A 15 -15.07 3.33 -6.84
CA LEU A 15 -15.27 4.66 -7.40
C LEU A 15 -15.55 4.60 -8.91
N GLU A 16 -14.73 3.85 -9.64
CA GLU A 16 -14.92 3.59 -11.08
C GLU A 16 -16.30 2.99 -11.38
N LEU A 17 -16.74 2.04 -10.56
CA LEU A 17 -18.02 1.38 -10.72
C LEU A 17 -19.19 2.31 -10.39
N ALA A 18 -19.06 3.13 -9.33
CA ALA A 18 -20.05 4.14 -8.97
C ALA A 18 -20.20 5.20 -10.06
N LYS A 19 -19.09 5.69 -10.65
CA LYS A 19 -19.11 6.62 -11.79
C LYS A 19 -19.79 6.00 -13.02
N LYS A 20 -19.51 4.73 -13.32
CA LYS A 20 -20.20 3.99 -14.40
C LYS A 20 -21.69 3.83 -14.13
N LYS A 21 -22.09 3.52 -12.89
CA LYS A 21 -23.51 3.44 -12.49
C LYS A 21 -24.22 4.79 -12.63
N LYS A 22 -23.56 5.89 -12.24
CA LYS A 22 -24.11 7.24 -12.41
C LYS A 22 -24.36 7.56 -13.88
N LYS A 23 -23.38 7.30 -14.74
CA LYS A 23 -23.54 7.46 -16.20
C LYS A 23 -24.70 6.61 -16.74
N ALA A 24 -24.79 5.35 -16.35
CA ALA A 24 -25.89 4.48 -16.77
C ALA A 24 -27.26 4.98 -16.28
N LEU A 25 -27.33 5.56 -15.08
CA LEU A 25 -28.54 6.19 -14.55
C LEU A 25 -28.95 7.40 -15.39
N ASP A 26 -27.98 8.25 -15.78
CA ASP A 26 -28.21 9.40 -16.67
C ASP A 26 -28.74 8.95 -18.05
N ASP A 27 -28.17 7.88 -18.61
CA ASP A 27 -28.61 7.29 -19.88
C ASP A 27 -30.06 6.74 -19.78
N LEU A 28 -30.41 6.10 -18.65
CA LEU A 28 -31.77 5.61 -18.42
C LEU A 28 -32.80 6.74 -18.28
N TYR A 29 -32.40 7.86 -17.66
CA TYR A 29 -33.27 9.02 -17.52
C TYR A 29 -33.48 9.74 -18.86
N THR A 30 -32.40 9.97 -19.60
CA THR A 30 -32.46 10.64 -20.92
C THR A 30 -33.23 9.82 -21.96
N THR A 31 -33.19 8.49 -21.88
CA THR A 31 -33.99 7.59 -22.73
C THR A 31 -35.46 7.44 -22.26
N GLY A 32 -35.85 8.12 -21.18
CA GLY A 32 -37.21 8.10 -20.65
C GLY A 32 -37.62 6.76 -20.02
N ARG A 33 -36.65 5.89 -19.71
CA ARG A 33 -36.90 4.55 -19.14
C ARG A 33 -37.21 4.59 -17.65
N ILE A 34 -36.86 5.68 -16.97
CA ILE A 34 -37.13 5.91 -15.54
C ILE A 34 -37.77 7.28 -15.33
N SER A 35 -38.60 7.41 -14.29
CA SER A 35 -39.20 8.69 -13.92
C SER A 35 -38.18 9.64 -13.29
N GLU A 36 -38.46 10.95 -13.35
CA GLU A 36 -37.65 11.98 -12.69
C GLU A 36 -37.51 11.74 -11.18
N SER A 37 -38.60 11.34 -10.52
CA SER A 37 -38.59 11.03 -9.08
C SER A 37 -37.64 9.88 -8.75
N THR A 38 -37.64 8.82 -9.57
CA THR A 38 -36.74 7.66 -9.39
C THR A 38 -35.30 8.06 -9.67
N TYR A 39 -35.07 8.82 -10.74
CA TYR A 39 -33.76 9.36 -11.09
C TYR A 39 -33.18 10.17 -9.92
N LYS A 40 -33.90 11.17 -9.42
CA LYS A 40 -33.44 12.06 -8.34
C LYS A 40 -33.12 11.32 -7.05
N TYR A 41 -33.89 10.27 -6.73
CA TYR A 41 -33.61 9.43 -5.57
C TYR A 41 -32.28 8.69 -5.72
N ILE A 42 -32.09 7.95 -6.82
CA ILE A 42 -30.88 7.14 -7.04
C ILE A 42 -29.65 8.04 -7.31
N GLU A 43 -29.83 9.17 -8.00
CA GLU A 43 -28.79 10.16 -8.27
C GLU A 43 -28.18 10.68 -6.95
N ARG A 44 -29.02 10.95 -5.95
CA ARG A 44 -28.57 11.40 -4.63
C ARG A 44 -27.68 10.36 -3.97
N GLU A 45 -28.16 9.13 -3.86
CA GLU A 45 -27.42 8.02 -3.21
C GLU A 45 -26.09 7.74 -3.93
N LEU A 46 -26.09 7.72 -5.27
CA LEU A 46 -24.87 7.51 -6.04
C LEU A 46 -23.90 8.69 -5.90
N THR A 47 -24.40 9.91 -5.85
CA THR A 47 -23.55 11.10 -5.70
C THR A 47 -22.92 11.15 -4.32
N GLU A 48 -23.67 10.83 -3.26
CA GLU A 48 -23.15 10.69 -1.90
C GLU A 48 -22.07 9.60 -1.83
N ALA A 49 -22.35 8.41 -2.37
CA ALA A 49 -21.37 7.33 -2.41
C ALA A 49 -20.10 7.70 -3.19
N ILE A 50 -20.21 8.46 -4.29
CA ILE A 50 -19.04 8.95 -5.04
C ILE A 50 -18.22 9.93 -4.18
N ILE A 51 -18.88 10.88 -3.50
CA ILE A 51 -18.20 11.86 -2.63
C ILE A 51 -17.43 11.14 -1.52
N ASP A 52 -18.06 10.14 -0.88
CA ASP A 52 -17.43 9.37 0.21
C ASP A 52 -16.23 8.55 -0.30
N LEU A 53 -16.36 7.91 -1.47
CA LEU A 53 -15.28 7.16 -2.09
C LEU A 53 -14.12 8.07 -2.51
N GLU A 54 -14.39 9.27 -3.03
CA GLU A 54 -13.37 10.26 -3.38
C GLU A 54 -12.64 10.79 -2.13
N ALA A 55 -13.39 11.08 -1.06
CA ALA A 55 -12.80 11.47 0.22
C ALA A 55 -11.91 10.37 0.81
N HIS A 56 -12.36 9.11 0.75
CA HIS A 56 -11.59 7.97 1.21
C HIS A 56 -10.32 7.77 0.37
N LEU A 57 -10.43 7.84 -0.96
CA LEU A 57 -9.29 7.76 -1.86
C LEU A 57 -8.26 8.86 -1.58
N LYS A 58 -8.73 10.10 -1.38
CA LYS A 58 -7.85 11.23 -1.04
C LYS A 58 -7.11 11.00 0.28
N SER A 59 -7.81 10.59 1.34
CA SER A 59 -7.17 10.27 2.62
C SER A 59 -6.13 9.16 2.48
N LEU A 60 -6.39 8.17 1.62
CA LEU A 60 -5.46 7.08 1.38
C LEU A 60 -4.22 7.53 0.60
N VAL A 61 -4.40 8.39 -0.40
CA VAL A 61 -3.30 9.02 -1.14
C VAL A 61 -2.42 9.85 -0.22
N GLU A 62 -3.01 10.64 0.68
CA GLU A 62 -2.27 11.42 1.69
C GLU A 62 -1.44 10.51 2.61
N LYS A 63 -2.04 9.44 3.15
CA LYS A 63 -1.33 8.45 3.99
C LYS A 63 -0.21 7.74 3.25
N MET A 64 -0.44 7.34 2.00
CA MET A 64 0.56 6.69 1.15
C MET A 64 1.73 7.63 0.83
N THR A 65 1.43 8.91 0.59
CA THR A 65 2.46 9.94 0.37
C THR A 65 3.31 10.14 1.62
N ALA A 66 2.68 10.29 2.79
CA ALA A 66 3.40 10.38 4.07
C ALA A 66 4.27 9.14 4.34
N ARG A 67 3.77 7.93 4.02
CA ARG A 67 4.56 6.70 4.13
C ARG A 67 5.74 6.68 3.17
N ALA A 68 5.58 7.17 1.94
CA ALA A 68 6.68 7.27 0.98
C ALA A 68 7.79 8.20 1.49
N GLU A 69 7.43 9.37 2.03
CA GLU A 69 8.39 10.30 2.63
C GLU A 69 9.13 9.69 3.83
N GLU A 70 8.43 8.93 4.66
CA GLU A 70 9.03 8.21 5.78
C GLU A 70 10.00 7.12 5.31
N LEU A 71 9.62 6.33 4.30
CA LEU A 71 10.50 5.32 3.70
C LEU A 71 11.77 5.96 3.12
N GLU A 72 11.69 7.14 2.51
CA GLU A 72 12.87 7.85 2.03
C GLU A 72 13.81 8.26 3.19
N LYS A 73 13.27 8.69 4.34
CA LYS A 73 14.07 8.97 5.53
C LYS A 73 14.74 7.70 6.05
N GLN A 74 14.01 6.59 6.07
CA GLN A 74 14.53 5.28 6.49
C GLN A 74 15.67 4.81 5.58
N ILE A 75 15.55 4.99 4.26
CA ILE A 75 16.63 4.70 3.29
C ILE A 75 17.87 5.52 3.61
N ARG A 76 17.74 6.84 3.82
CA ARG A 76 18.89 7.71 4.15
C ARG A 76 19.58 7.27 5.45
N SER A 77 18.81 6.93 6.49
CA SER A 77 19.36 6.45 7.75
C SER A 77 20.10 5.13 7.60
N LEU A 78 19.54 4.18 6.83
CA LEU A 78 20.21 2.91 6.54
C LEU A 78 21.49 3.10 5.72
N GLU A 79 21.52 4.04 4.77
CA GLU A 79 22.72 4.39 4.01
C GLU A 79 23.81 4.99 4.92
N ILE A 80 23.43 5.83 5.89
CA ILE A 80 24.36 6.34 6.91
C ILE A 80 24.90 5.20 7.79
N PHE A 81 24.03 4.28 8.23
CA PHE A 81 24.47 3.13 9.02
C PHE A 81 25.41 2.23 8.25
N LEU A 82 25.15 2.01 6.95
CA LEU A 82 26.06 1.28 6.08
C LEU A 82 27.42 1.98 6.00
N ALA A 83 27.44 3.29 5.73
CA ALA A 83 28.68 4.05 5.66
C ALA A 83 29.50 3.98 6.97
N ASN A 84 28.83 4.09 8.12
CA ASN A 84 29.48 3.94 9.43
C ASN A 84 30.03 2.52 9.63
N LEU A 85 29.29 1.49 9.24
CA LEU A 85 29.73 0.11 9.31
C LEU A 85 31.00 -0.12 8.48
N GLU A 86 31.04 0.42 7.26
CA GLU A 86 32.22 0.35 6.38
C GLU A 86 33.43 1.03 7.02
N ILE A 87 33.25 2.21 7.65
CA ILE A 87 34.33 2.92 8.35
C ILE A 87 34.88 2.07 9.50
N HIS A 88 34.02 1.50 10.33
CA HIS A 88 34.44 0.66 11.46
C HIS A 88 35.17 -0.61 11.00
N TYR A 89 34.69 -1.25 9.94
CA TYR A 89 35.36 -2.43 9.38
C TYR A 89 36.74 -2.06 8.81
N ALA A 90 36.82 -0.97 8.05
CA ALA A 90 38.09 -0.49 7.50
C ALA A 90 39.10 -0.04 8.57
N ALA A 91 38.62 0.47 9.71
CA ALA A 91 39.43 0.81 10.87
C ALA A 91 39.92 -0.43 11.66
N GLY A 92 39.34 -1.61 11.40
CA GLY A 92 39.60 -2.83 12.16
C GLY A 92 38.88 -2.88 13.51
N ASP A 93 37.89 -2.01 13.75
CA ASP A 93 37.11 -1.95 14.99
C ASP A 93 36.14 -3.14 15.12
N ILE A 94 35.78 -3.76 13.98
CA ILE A 94 34.85 -4.90 13.90
C ILE A 94 35.45 -6.03 13.09
N ASP A 95 35.16 -7.27 13.52
CA ASP A 95 35.61 -8.46 12.82
C ASP A 95 34.75 -8.79 11.59
N GLU A 96 35.28 -9.65 10.72
CA GLU A 96 34.65 -10.08 9.46
C GLU A 96 33.26 -10.69 9.65
N GLU A 97 33.04 -11.48 10.69
CA GLU A 97 31.76 -12.12 10.92
C GLU A 97 30.71 -11.11 11.36
N SER A 98 31.07 -10.23 12.31
CA SER A 98 30.22 -9.13 12.75
C SER A 98 29.88 -8.18 11.59
N TYR A 99 30.87 -7.81 10.78
CA TYR A 99 30.68 -6.97 9.59
C TYR A 99 29.71 -7.61 8.60
N ARG A 100 29.97 -8.86 8.19
CA ARG A 100 29.13 -9.58 7.22
C ARG A 100 27.68 -9.71 7.69
N ASN A 101 27.47 -10.02 8.96
CA ASN A 101 26.12 -10.15 9.52
C ASN A 101 25.38 -8.81 9.52
N GLN A 102 26.02 -7.73 9.97
CA GLN A 102 25.41 -6.40 10.00
C GLN A 102 25.18 -5.85 8.58
N ASN A 103 26.14 -6.02 7.68
CA ASN A 103 26.04 -5.58 6.29
C ASN A 103 24.86 -6.26 5.58
N ASN A 104 24.72 -7.58 5.77
CA ASN A 104 23.59 -8.32 5.22
C ASN A 104 22.24 -7.79 5.76
N ALA A 105 22.15 -7.57 7.08
CA ALA A 105 20.94 -7.03 7.69
C ALA A 105 20.56 -5.63 7.16
N ILE A 106 21.54 -4.72 7.05
CA ILE A 106 21.32 -3.36 6.53
C ILE A 106 20.93 -3.41 5.05
N THR A 107 21.60 -4.24 4.25
CA THR A 107 21.33 -4.37 2.81
C THR A 107 19.94 -4.94 2.55
N LEU A 108 19.52 -5.96 3.32
CA LEU A 108 18.17 -6.51 3.25
C LEU A 108 17.11 -5.47 3.64
N GLY A 109 17.37 -4.69 4.69
CA GLY A 109 16.52 -3.56 5.09
C GLY A 109 16.40 -2.51 3.99
N LEU A 110 17.51 -2.16 3.32
CA LEU A 110 17.52 -1.21 2.21
C LEU A 110 16.70 -1.72 1.03
N GLU A 111 16.89 -2.97 0.62
CA GLU A 111 16.14 -3.58 -0.47
C GLU A 111 14.64 -3.58 -0.18
N ALA A 112 14.23 -4.05 1.00
CA ALA A 112 12.82 -4.08 1.41
C ALA A 112 12.19 -2.67 1.43
N THR A 113 12.91 -1.69 1.97
CA THR A 113 12.43 -0.30 2.07
C THR A 113 12.31 0.35 0.68
N LYS A 114 13.27 0.11 -0.21
CA LYS A 114 13.24 0.58 -1.60
C LYS A 114 12.09 -0.06 -2.38
N GLN A 115 11.86 -1.36 -2.19
CA GLN A 115 10.77 -2.08 -2.84
C GLN A 115 9.39 -1.59 -2.37
N GLU A 116 9.20 -1.33 -1.07
CA GLU A 116 7.94 -0.76 -0.57
C GLU A 116 7.71 0.64 -1.16
N LEU A 117 8.74 1.49 -1.18
CA LEU A 117 8.66 2.84 -1.73
C LEU A 117 8.28 2.82 -3.21
N GLU A 118 8.88 1.94 -4.00
CA GLU A 118 8.55 1.76 -5.41
C GLU A 118 7.10 1.27 -5.58
N SER A 119 6.67 0.31 -4.76
CA SER A 119 5.28 -0.18 -4.77
C SER A 119 4.26 0.94 -4.50
N ILE A 120 4.56 1.82 -3.54
CA ILE A 120 3.72 2.99 -3.23
C ILE A 120 3.69 3.96 -4.40
N ARG A 121 4.84 4.35 -4.94
CA ARG A 121 4.94 5.27 -6.10
C ARG A 121 4.21 4.73 -7.32
N ASN A 122 4.34 3.43 -7.59
CA ASN A 122 3.65 2.75 -8.69
C ASN A 122 2.12 2.73 -8.50
N SER A 123 1.65 2.73 -7.26
CA SER A 123 0.22 2.77 -6.95
C SER A 123 -0.33 4.19 -7.04
N LEU A 124 0.40 5.17 -6.51
CA LEU A 124 0.06 6.60 -6.62
C LEU A 124 0.03 7.07 -8.09
N GLY A 125 0.96 6.62 -8.92
CA GLY A 125 0.99 6.95 -10.35
C GLY A 125 -0.22 6.44 -11.15
N LYS A 126 -1.02 5.52 -10.61
CA LYS A 126 -2.27 5.03 -11.23
C LYS A 126 -3.47 5.94 -10.92
N VAL A 127 -3.39 6.77 -9.89
CA VAL A 127 -4.41 7.81 -9.64
C VAL A 127 -4.19 8.90 -10.67
N LYS A 128 -4.82 8.75 -11.83
CA LYS A 128 -4.85 9.83 -12.82
C LYS A 128 -5.69 10.96 -12.23
N PRO A 129 -5.19 12.21 -12.21
CA PRO A 129 -6.05 13.36 -11.94
C PRO A 129 -6.99 13.50 -13.14
N GLU A 130 -8.17 12.89 -13.08
CA GLU A 130 -9.29 13.41 -13.87
C GLU A 130 -9.79 14.68 -13.19
N GLU A 131 -9.90 15.72 -14.00
CA GLU A 131 -10.69 16.93 -13.75
C GLU A 131 -10.02 18.11 -13.00
N LYS A 132 -9.09 18.77 -13.70
CA LYS A 132 -9.16 20.24 -13.80
C LYS A 132 -9.91 20.57 -15.09
N VAL A 133 -11.26 20.58 -15.03
CA VAL A 133 -12.05 21.31 -16.03
C VAL A 133 -11.81 22.79 -15.75
N GLU A 134 -10.85 23.34 -16.48
CA GLU A 134 -10.64 24.78 -16.58
C GLU A 134 -11.82 25.36 -17.36
N ALA A 135 -12.65 26.14 -16.66
CA ALA A 135 -13.77 26.86 -17.24
C ALA A 135 -13.33 27.69 -18.46
N PRO A 136 -14.13 27.76 -19.54
CA PRO A 136 -13.78 28.55 -20.71
C PRO A 136 -13.88 30.03 -20.34
N LYS A 137 -12.73 30.69 -20.21
CA LYS A 137 -12.66 32.15 -20.21
C LYS A 137 -12.78 32.62 -21.67
N PRO A 138 -13.69 33.55 -22.01
CA PRO A 138 -13.84 34.01 -23.38
C PRO A 138 -12.59 34.80 -23.79
N GLU A 139 -11.91 34.29 -24.81
CA GLU A 139 -10.81 34.92 -25.52
C GLU A 139 -11.39 36.02 -26.41
N VAL A 140 -11.30 37.27 -25.95
CA VAL A 140 -11.49 38.45 -26.78
C VAL A 140 -10.25 38.56 -27.68
N VAL A 141 -10.52 38.45 -28.98
CA VAL A 141 -9.63 38.77 -30.08
C VAL A 141 -9.14 40.22 -29.95
N GLU A 142 -7.83 40.44 -29.89
CA GLU A 142 -7.25 41.67 -30.42
C GLU A 142 -5.83 41.43 -30.98
N GLU A 143 -5.64 41.99 -32.17
CA GLU A 143 -4.53 41.87 -33.11
C GLU A 143 -3.13 42.21 -32.55
N LYS A 144 -2.14 41.42 -32.99
CA LYS A 144 -0.77 41.91 -33.26
C LYS A 144 -0.82 42.84 -34.49
N PRO A 145 -0.01 43.92 -34.60
CA PRO A 145 1.44 43.79 -34.84
C PRO A 145 2.26 44.96 -34.19
N THR A 146 3.57 44.90 -33.91
CA THR A 146 4.69 44.89 -34.87
C THR A 146 6.00 44.99 -34.07
N LYS A 147 6.93 44.08 -34.37
CA LYS A 147 8.40 44.16 -34.44
C LYS A 147 9.09 45.50 -34.03
N GLU A 148 9.95 45.44 -33.00
CA GLU A 148 11.26 46.10 -33.06
C GLU A 148 12.31 45.35 -32.21
N LYS A 149 13.51 45.28 -32.78
CA LYS A 149 14.73 44.60 -32.37
C LYS A 149 15.69 45.69 -31.92
N VAL A 150 16.50 45.48 -30.86
CA VAL A 150 17.84 46.06 -30.61
C VAL A 150 18.28 45.57 -29.21
N GLU A 151 19.18 44.58 -29.15
CA GLU A 151 20.63 44.65 -28.83
C GLU A 151 20.96 44.38 -27.35
N GLU A 152 21.52 43.19 -27.10
CA GLU A 152 22.58 42.92 -26.09
C GLU A 152 23.93 43.41 -26.70
N PRO A 153 25.08 43.47 -26.00
CA PRO A 153 25.36 43.16 -24.59
C PRO A 153 26.29 44.18 -23.88
N THR A 154 26.45 44.09 -22.56
CA THR A 154 27.68 44.59 -21.91
C THR A 154 28.11 43.66 -20.78
N GLU A 155 29.07 42.83 -21.14
CA GLU A 155 30.15 42.20 -20.37
C GLU A 155 30.82 43.16 -19.36
N VAL A 156 30.97 42.76 -18.09
CA VAL A 156 32.25 42.84 -17.34
C VAL A 156 32.22 41.83 -16.16
N ALA A 157 33.09 40.83 -16.20
CA ALA A 157 33.73 40.19 -15.03
C ALA A 157 35.20 40.69 -15.00
N PRO A 158 36.12 40.33 -14.05
CA PRO A 158 36.06 39.44 -12.88
C PRO A 158 36.86 40.01 -11.65
N GLU A 159 37.27 39.11 -10.73
CA GLU A 159 38.34 39.23 -9.71
C GLU A 159 37.97 39.83 -8.34
N ALA A 160 38.39 39.32 -7.18
CA ALA A 160 39.18 38.14 -6.79
C ALA A 160 39.03 37.91 -5.26
N PRO A 161 39.45 36.74 -4.74
CA PRO A 161 39.34 36.34 -3.33
C PRO A 161 40.44 36.97 -2.46
N SER A 162 40.11 37.36 -1.22
CA SER A 162 41.11 37.79 -0.23
C SER A 162 41.60 36.61 0.60
N GLU A 163 42.90 36.32 0.49
CA GLU A 163 43.67 35.48 1.41
C GLU A 163 43.86 36.14 2.80
N ALA A 164 44.30 35.29 3.74
CA ALA A 164 44.53 35.37 5.20
C ALA A 164 45.58 36.45 5.63
N PRO A 165 46.31 36.43 6.79
CA PRO A 165 46.43 35.46 7.90
C PRO A 165 46.59 36.06 9.33
N ALA A 166 46.47 35.22 10.38
CA ALA A 166 47.26 35.40 11.61
C ALA A 166 47.30 34.11 12.46
N GLU A 167 48.46 33.45 12.41
CA GLU A 167 49.06 32.60 13.45
C GLU A 167 48.97 33.21 14.85
N THR A 168 48.79 32.38 15.88
CA THR A 168 49.63 32.34 17.09
C THR A 168 49.21 31.21 18.03
N ALA A 169 49.99 30.13 18.02
CA ALA A 169 50.26 29.31 19.22
C ALA A 169 51.46 29.94 19.97
N PRO A 170 51.70 29.69 21.27
CA PRO A 170 52.23 28.40 21.77
C PRO A 170 51.66 27.98 23.16
N GLU A 171 51.46 26.68 23.40
CA GLU A 171 52.33 25.76 24.18
C GLU A 171 52.39 26.01 25.70
N ALA A 172 51.81 25.08 26.49
CA ALA A 172 52.33 24.64 27.78
C ALA A 172 51.59 23.36 28.24
N ALA A 173 52.19 22.19 27.97
CA ALA A 173 52.11 21.01 28.83
C ALA A 173 53.15 21.19 29.97
N PRO A 174 53.16 20.46 31.12
CA PRO A 174 52.95 19.01 31.20
C PRO A 174 52.28 18.45 32.48
N GLU A 175 52.04 17.14 32.42
CA GLU A 175 52.09 16.15 33.52
C GLU A 175 51.29 16.37 34.82
N ALA A 176 50.31 15.48 35.05
CA ALA A 176 50.40 14.43 36.08
C ALA A 176 49.06 13.69 36.23
N ALA A 177 49.00 12.46 35.74
CA ALA A 177 48.12 11.46 36.33
C ALA A 177 48.82 10.88 37.56
N PRO A 178 48.10 10.57 38.65
CA PRO A 178 47.85 9.15 38.88
C PRO A 178 46.49 8.79 39.48
N GLN A 179 45.96 7.72 38.92
CA GLN A 179 45.25 6.60 39.54
C GLN A 179 43.72 6.58 39.72
N PRO A 180 43.11 5.40 39.43
CA PRO A 180 41.68 5.16 39.45
C PRO A 180 41.19 4.82 40.87
N THR A 181 40.02 5.34 41.24
CA THR A 181 39.27 4.85 42.39
C THR A 181 38.66 3.47 42.08
N PRO A 182 38.84 2.46 42.95
CA PRO A 182 38.22 1.15 42.76
C PRO A 182 36.73 1.20 43.16
N THR A 183 35.84 1.01 42.19
CA THR A 183 34.44 0.65 42.48
C THR A 183 34.40 -0.85 42.78
N PRO A 184 33.82 -1.28 43.93
CA PRO A 184 33.84 -2.68 44.35
C PRO A 184 33.00 -3.58 43.44
N ALA A 185 33.58 -4.71 43.05
CA ALA A 185 32.86 -5.84 42.47
C ALA A 185 31.81 -6.37 43.46
N PRO A 186 30.59 -6.73 43.02
CA PRO A 186 29.67 -7.50 43.85
C PRO A 186 30.17 -8.95 43.96
N THR A 187 30.32 -9.41 45.20
CA THR A 187 30.53 -10.83 45.53
C THR A 187 29.23 -11.61 45.27
N PRO A 188 29.28 -12.85 44.75
CA PRO A 188 28.11 -13.67 44.48
C PRO A 188 27.61 -14.39 45.75
N ALA A 189 26.34 -14.21 46.08
CA ALA A 189 25.55 -15.09 46.95
C ALA A 189 24.16 -15.23 46.30
N SER A 190 23.89 -16.39 45.70
CA SER A 190 23.11 -17.49 46.29
C SER A 190 21.61 -17.32 46.09
N VAL A 191 21.13 -18.02 45.05
CA VAL A 191 19.80 -18.64 44.84
C VAL A 191 18.62 -18.14 45.67
N GLU A 192 17.65 -17.49 45.02
CA GLU A 192 16.24 -17.77 45.28
C GLU A 192 15.42 -17.63 43.98
N GLU A 193 14.57 -18.64 43.83
CA GLU A 193 13.64 -19.01 42.78
C GLU A 193 12.56 -17.95 42.52
N VAL A 194 12.20 -17.65 41.25
CA VAL A 194 10.82 -17.34 40.85
C VAL A 194 10.62 -17.22 39.32
N SER A 195 9.59 -17.93 38.86
CA SER A 195 8.75 -17.78 37.65
C SER A 195 9.33 -17.92 36.25
N LYS A 196 9.19 -19.16 35.75
CA LYS A 196 8.89 -19.48 34.34
C LYS A 196 7.48 -18.98 33.91
N PRO A 197 7.26 -18.71 32.61
CA PRO A 197 5.93 -18.44 32.03
C PRO A 197 5.07 -19.72 31.91
N PRO A 198 3.73 -19.63 31.93
CA PRO A 198 2.86 -20.81 31.92
C PRO A 198 2.75 -21.46 30.53
N GLU A 199 2.97 -22.77 30.48
CA GLU A 199 2.56 -23.68 29.41
C GLU A 199 1.07 -24.08 29.59
N PRO A 200 0.37 -24.43 28.50
CA PRO A 200 -1.05 -24.81 28.55
C PRO A 200 -1.26 -26.19 29.19
N VAL A 201 -2.18 -26.24 30.15
CA VAL A 201 -2.62 -27.46 30.81
C VAL A 201 -3.43 -28.34 29.85
N VAL A 202 -2.88 -29.54 29.59
CA VAL A 202 -3.63 -30.73 29.18
C VAL A 202 -4.41 -31.21 30.39
N SER A 203 -5.75 -31.26 30.28
CA SER A 203 -6.61 -32.01 31.18
C SER A 203 -6.91 -33.37 30.56
N GLU A 204 -6.38 -34.39 31.20
CA GLU A 204 -6.67 -35.80 30.98
C GLU A 204 -7.98 -36.14 31.73
N GLU A 205 -9.04 -36.49 31.00
CA GLU A 205 -10.20 -37.18 31.57
C GLU A 205 -10.35 -38.55 30.89
N LYS A 206 -10.50 -39.56 31.75
CA LYS A 206 -10.49 -41.01 31.54
C LYS A 206 -11.72 -41.50 30.73
N PRO A 207 -11.63 -42.58 29.95
CA PRO A 207 -12.77 -43.16 29.24
C PRO A 207 -13.50 -44.23 30.08
N GLU A 208 -14.83 -44.26 29.98
CA GLU A 208 -15.69 -45.35 30.45
C GLU A 208 -16.45 -45.98 29.25
N GLU A 209 -16.52 -47.30 29.27
CA GLU A 209 -17.10 -48.22 28.29
C GLU A 209 -18.60 -48.01 28.02
N ALA A 210 -19.02 -48.16 26.76
CA ALA A 210 -20.16 -48.99 26.39
C ALA A 210 -20.07 -49.41 24.92
N LYS A 211 -19.98 -50.73 24.69
CA LYS A 211 -20.12 -51.38 23.39
C LYS A 211 -21.57 -51.86 23.27
N GLU A 212 -22.24 -51.61 22.15
CA GLU A 212 -23.08 -52.63 21.51
C GLU A 212 -23.25 -52.34 20.02
N SER A 213 -23.15 -53.42 19.24
CA SER A 213 -23.23 -53.54 17.78
C SER A 213 -24.53 -53.00 17.17
N VAL A 214 -24.54 -52.73 15.86
CA VAL A 214 -25.12 -53.64 14.84
C VAL A 214 -24.86 -53.06 13.43
N GLU A 215 -24.33 -53.96 12.61
CA GLU A 215 -24.19 -54.03 11.16
C GLU A 215 -25.39 -53.52 10.34
N THR A 216 -25.15 -52.84 9.20
CA THR A 216 -25.64 -53.24 7.86
C THR A 216 -25.25 -52.20 6.79
N SER A 217 -24.72 -52.74 5.70
CA SER A 217 -24.36 -52.18 4.38
C SER A 217 -25.38 -51.24 3.73
N GLU A 218 -24.94 -50.29 2.90
CA GLU A 218 -24.76 -50.47 1.44
C GLU A 218 -24.68 -49.13 0.67
N LYS A 219 -23.55 -48.98 -0.04
CA LYS A 219 -23.28 -48.36 -1.37
C LYS A 219 -24.15 -47.20 -1.87
N THR A 220 -23.50 -46.05 -2.14
CA THR A 220 -23.96 -45.07 -3.15
C THR A 220 -22.83 -44.82 -4.16
N GLU A 221 -23.09 -45.18 -5.40
CA GLU A 221 -22.32 -44.85 -6.60
C GLU A 221 -23.35 -44.55 -7.69
N THR A 222 -23.35 -43.35 -8.26
CA THR A 222 -23.97 -43.12 -9.57
C THR A 222 -23.33 -41.91 -10.23
N GLU A 223 -22.59 -42.23 -11.28
CA GLU A 223 -22.07 -41.36 -12.32
C GLU A 223 -23.13 -41.18 -13.44
N GLU A 224 -22.87 -40.20 -14.29
CA GLU A 224 -23.21 -40.13 -15.71
C GLU A 224 -24.56 -39.51 -16.16
N MET A 225 -24.39 -38.62 -17.14
CA MET A 225 -25.38 -37.89 -17.94
C MET A 225 -26.21 -38.84 -18.82
N PRO A 226 -27.33 -38.37 -19.39
CA PRO A 226 -27.46 -38.60 -20.82
C PRO A 226 -28.05 -37.45 -21.65
N SER A 227 -27.65 -37.51 -22.92
CA SER A 227 -27.99 -36.70 -24.08
C SER A 227 -29.31 -37.13 -24.74
N LEU A 228 -29.88 -36.18 -25.50
CA LEU A 228 -30.90 -36.26 -26.56
C LEU A 228 -31.48 -37.63 -26.93
N VAL A 229 -32.82 -37.77 -26.89
CA VAL A 229 -33.62 -38.48 -27.92
C VAL A 229 -35.01 -37.83 -28.08
N VAL A 230 -35.36 -37.53 -29.32
CA VAL A 230 -36.65 -37.06 -29.85
C VAL A 230 -37.71 -38.16 -29.75
N PRO A 231 -39.01 -37.83 -29.67
CA PRO A 231 -39.99 -38.69 -30.36
C PRO A 231 -40.89 -37.93 -31.33
N LYS A 232 -41.06 -38.57 -32.48
CA LYS A 232 -42.02 -38.31 -33.54
C LYS A 232 -43.25 -39.21 -33.30
N GLU A 233 -44.43 -38.62 -33.55
CA GLU A 233 -45.76 -39.18 -33.90
C GLU A 233 -46.15 -40.59 -33.44
N GLU A 234 -47.35 -40.73 -32.85
CA GLU A 234 -48.50 -41.27 -33.61
C GLU A 234 -49.85 -41.20 -32.84
N THR A 235 -50.87 -40.75 -33.58
CA THR A 235 -52.28 -41.22 -33.64
C THR A 235 -53.07 -41.61 -32.37
N SER A 236 -54.14 -40.85 -32.08
CA SER A 236 -55.51 -41.40 -32.10
C SER A 236 -56.60 -40.33 -31.99
N ALA A 237 -57.71 -40.68 -32.63
CA ALA A 237 -58.83 -39.85 -33.04
C ALA A 237 -60.00 -39.84 -32.03
N SER A 238 -61.09 -39.19 -32.46
CA SER A 238 -62.42 -38.97 -31.84
C SER A 238 -62.49 -37.76 -30.93
N GLY A 239 -63.38 -36.78 -31.13
CA GLY A 239 -64.54 -36.69 -32.00
C GLY A 239 -65.59 -35.80 -31.34
N GLU A 240 -66.32 -35.04 -32.16
CA GLU A 240 -67.60 -34.37 -31.87
C GLU A 240 -67.64 -33.20 -30.86
N THR A 241 -67.93 -31.99 -31.36
CA THR A 241 -69.33 -31.50 -31.48
C THR A 241 -69.34 -30.20 -32.28
N ALA A 242 -70.21 -30.15 -33.30
CA ALA A 242 -70.63 -28.93 -33.97
C ALA A 242 -71.63 -28.16 -33.10
N THR A 243 -71.85 -26.86 -33.35
CA THR A 243 -73.13 -26.27 -33.84
C THR A 243 -73.09 -24.73 -33.75
N GLU A 244 -73.16 -24.09 -34.93
CA GLU A 244 -74.00 -22.92 -35.28
C GLU A 244 -73.74 -21.50 -34.71
N SER A 245 -73.25 -20.59 -35.58
CA SER A 245 -74.00 -19.44 -36.13
C SER A 245 -73.19 -18.71 -37.20
#